data_AF-A0A507FP18-F1
#
_entry.id   AF-A0A507FP18-F1
#
_cell.length_a   1.000
_cell.length_b   1.000
_cell.length_c   1.000
_cell.angle_alpha   90.00
_cell.angle_beta   90.00
_cell.angle_gamma   90.00
#
_symmetry.space_group_name_H-M   'P 1'
#
loop_
_entity.id
_entity.type
_entity.pdbx_description
1 polymer ?
#
loop_
_entity_poly.entity_id
_entity_poly.type
_entity_poly.pdbx_seq_one_letter_code
_entity_poly.pdbx_strand_id
1 'polypeptide(L)'
;MVSFEQLTPRIQRLIVPAAGPYSRFASNAYLIGRGASRMLVDSGTGHPGSAEALKGLAIGTRVVLTHAHGGHANGLAHLQRGVKIAKFKSQGDAGEMSFLRHNEKIVLRDDATSQVDCSVKVIHCPGHSEDSVALWLEEESVLISGDAISSTPSPAKGASLSHDHITVENLDAYMASLKTLDNLNPRIIFPGHGEIILDGASHIAEALSVQNRIENSILQLLQSSHVVTANAITAHLAANSPGISLLVLEGTVKQHLIRLEARGLAARVHATRGDGKENVSQAERSKTGPGGITFDKIFDAVKTSRTKDWMEESKGVSKDAMKDVFRLREKVHPAHQWIRFSNEVEWRAV
;
A
#
# COMPACT_ATOMS: atom_id res chain seq x y z
N MET A 1 -4.25 -7.85 -26.12
CA MET A 1 -2.84 -7.45 -26.34
C MET A 1 -2.54 -6.36 -25.33
N VAL A 2 -1.48 -6.49 -24.53
CA VAL A 2 -1.09 -5.43 -23.56
C VAL A 2 -0.28 -4.41 -24.34
N SER A 3 -0.77 -3.17 -24.43
CA SER A 3 -0.17 -2.10 -25.22
C SER A 3 -0.22 -0.78 -24.47
N PHE A 4 0.66 0.15 -24.87
CA PHE A 4 0.67 1.49 -24.31
C PHE A 4 -0.55 2.30 -24.78
N GLU A 5 -1.22 2.94 -23.82
CA GLU A 5 -2.30 3.90 -24.01
C GLU A 5 -1.75 5.32 -23.81
N GLN A 6 -2.03 6.24 -24.73
CA GLN A 6 -1.59 7.64 -24.59
C GLN A 6 -2.49 8.39 -23.60
N LEU A 7 -1.92 8.92 -22.50
CA LEU A 7 -2.65 9.69 -21.49
C LEU A 7 -2.50 11.20 -21.69
N THR A 8 -1.27 11.64 -21.93
CA THR A 8 -0.92 13.03 -22.26
C THR A 8 0.03 13.02 -23.46
N PRO A 9 0.40 14.15 -24.09
CA PRO A 9 1.39 14.15 -25.16
C PRO A 9 2.75 13.53 -24.80
N ARG A 10 3.09 13.42 -23.50
CA ARG A 10 4.36 12.87 -23.02
C ARG A 10 4.24 11.57 -22.26
N ILE A 11 3.06 11.23 -21.74
CA ILE A 11 2.88 10.09 -20.85
C ILE A 11 1.99 9.05 -21.51
N GLN A 12 2.50 7.83 -21.58
CA GLN A 12 1.74 6.64 -21.95
C GLN A 12 1.64 5.69 -20.75
N ARG A 13 0.54 4.96 -20.63
CA ARG A 13 0.31 3.94 -19.60
C ARG A 13 0.28 2.56 -20.20
N LEU A 14 0.90 1.60 -19.54
CA LEU A 14 0.80 0.18 -19.81
C LEU A 14 0.12 -0.48 -18.61
N ILE A 15 -1.08 -1.03 -18.81
CA ILE A 15 -1.75 -1.83 -17.78
C ILE A 15 -1.24 -3.26 -17.89
N VAL A 16 -0.49 -3.71 -16.89
CA VAL A 16 0.08 -5.06 -16.81
C VAL A 16 -0.78 -5.92 -15.90
N PRO A 17 -1.50 -6.94 -16.43
CA PRO A 17 -2.39 -7.77 -15.64
C PRO A 17 -1.65 -8.50 -14.50
N ALA A 18 -2.33 -8.74 -13.39
CA ALA A 18 -1.88 -9.67 -12.37
C ALA A 18 -2.47 -11.06 -12.61
N ALA A 19 -1.74 -12.12 -12.25
CA ALA A 19 -2.19 -13.50 -12.44
C ALA A 19 -3.04 -13.99 -11.26
N GLY A 20 -3.98 -14.90 -11.55
CA GLY A 20 -4.74 -15.63 -10.53
C GLY A 20 -5.67 -14.74 -9.68
N PRO A 21 -5.82 -15.00 -8.37
CA PRO A 21 -6.76 -14.28 -7.50
C PRO A 21 -6.41 -12.80 -7.30
N TYR A 22 -5.22 -12.38 -7.73
CA TYR A 22 -4.76 -10.99 -7.67
C TYR A 22 -5.10 -10.19 -8.93
N SER A 23 -5.89 -10.73 -9.87
CA SER A 23 -6.23 -10.09 -11.15
C SER A 23 -6.78 -8.66 -11.02
N ARG A 24 -7.43 -8.33 -9.89
CA ARG A 24 -7.89 -6.97 -9.55
C ARG A 24 -6.77 -5.96 -9.28
N PHE A 25 -5.54 -6.43 -9.09
CA PHE A 25 -4.35 -5.63 -8.79
C PHE A 25 -3.43 -5.52 -10.01
N ALA A 26 -4.00 -5.33 -11.20
CA ALA A 26 -3.21 -4.97 -12.38
C ALA A 26 -2.34 -3.75 -12.05
N SER A 27 -1.09 -3.76 -12.50
CA SER A 27 -0.14 -2.68 -12.26
C SER A 27 -0.09 -1.75 -13.46
N ASN A 28 0.00 -0.46 -13.19
CA ASN A 28 0.27 0.56 -14.19
C ASN A 28 1.77 0.82 -14.26
N ALA A 29 2.36 0.61 -15.43
CA ALA A 29 3.67 1.16 -15.77
C ALA A 29 3.49 2.38 -16.68
N TYR A 30 4.42 3.34 -16.63
CA TYR A 30 4.32 4.59 -17.39
C TYR A 30 5.54 4.83 -18.26
N LEU A 31 5.34 5.15 -19.52
CA LEU A 31 6.41 5.60 -20.41
C LEU A 31 6.31 7.12 -20.56
N ILE A 32 7.37 7.82 -20.16
CA ILE A 32 7.46 9.28 -20.13
C ILE A 32 8.48 9.75 -21.16
N GLY A 33 8.11 10.82 -21.86
CA GLY A 33 8.96 11.53 -22.81
C GLY A 33 8.66 11.18 -24.26
N ARG A 34 9.09 12.07 -25.15
CA ARG A 34 8.97 11.94 -26.62
C ARG A 34 10.29 11.45 -27.22
N GLY A 35 10.25 10.96 -28.46
CA GLY A 35 11.47 10.53 -29.18
C GLY A 35 12.06 9.21 -28.67
N ALA A 36 13.39 9.05 -28.74
CA ALA A 36 14.11 7.87 -28.27
C ALA A 36 14.61 8.01 -26.81
N SER A 37 14.82 9.24 -26.33
CA SER A 37 15.10 9.53 -24.91
C SER A 37 13.83 9.45 -24.05
N ARG A 38 13.47 8.23 -23.64
CA ARG A 38 12.31 7.97 -22.76
C ARG A 38 12.70 7.40 -21.41
N MET A 39 11.79 7.53 -20.46
CA MET A 39 11.86 6.90 -19.15
C MET A 39 10.66 6.00 -18.93
N LEU A 40 10.91 4.73 -18.62
CA LEU A 40 9.90 3.80 -18.12
C LEU A 40 9.85 3.91 -16.59
N VAL A 41 8.67 4.11 -16.03
CA VAL A 41 8.37 4.04 -14.61
C VAL A 41 7.65 2.72 -14.34
N ASP A 42 8.27 1.90 -13.52
CA ASP A 42 7.87 0.51 -13.24
C ASP A 42 7.82 -0.38 -14.48
N SER A 43 7.78 -1.69 -14.25
CA SER A 43 7.77 -2.72 -15.29
C SER A 43 6.56 -3.65 -15.18
N GLY A 44 5.73 -3.45 -14.16
CA GLY A 44 4.56 -4.25 -13.89
C GLY A 44 4.88 -5.64 -13.32
N THR A 45 3.86 -6.49 -13.31
CA THR A 45 3.81 -7.77 -12.59
C THR A 45 4.66 -8.90 -13.19
N GLY A 46 5.30 -8.66 -14.35
CA GLY A 46 6.00 -9.70 -15.12
C GLY A 46 5.09 -10.58 -15.99
N HIS A 47 3.81 -10.23 -16.13
CA HIS A 47 2.85 -10.98 -16.95
C HIS A 47 3.37 -11.20 -18.39
N PRO A 48 3.33 -12.43 -18.95
CA PRO A 48 3.91 -12.71 -20.27
C PRO A 48 3.35 -11.83 -21.40
N GLY A 49 2.08 -11.41 -21.28
CA GLY A 49 1.44 -10.52 -22.24
C GLY A 49 2.07 -9.13 -22.38
N SER A 50 2.85 -8.64 -21.40
CA SER A 50 3.56 -7.35 -21.50
C SER A 50 4.94 -7.47 -22.14
N ALA A 51 5.42 -8.69 -22.41
CA ALA A 51 6.78 -8.91 -22.90
C ALA A 51 7.06 -8.20 -24.24
N GLU A 52 6.11 -8.20 -25.17
CA GLU A 52 6.27 -7.52 -26.47
C GLU A 52 6.41 -6.01 -26.29
N ALA A 53 5.51 -5.39 -25.52
CA ALA A 53 5.55 -3.95 -25.24
C ALA A 53 6.86 -3.52 -24.55
N LEU A 54 7.32 -4.31 -23.57
CA LEU A 54 8.55 -4.02 -22.82
C LEU A 54 9.83 -4.29 -23.63
N LYS A 55 9.86 -5.34 -24.45
CA LYS A 55 10.99 -5.63 -25.37
C LYS A 55 11.10 -4.63 -26.50
N GLY A 56 10.00 -4.01 -26.90
CA GLY A 56 9.95 -2.99 -27.95
C GLY A 56 10.48 -1.62 -27.54
N LEU A 57 10.82 -1.42 -26.26
CA LEU A 57 11.41 -0.17 -25.79
C LEU A 57 12.78 0.06 -26.42
N ALA A 58 13.08 1.32 -26.74
CA ALA A 58 14.34 1.70 -27.36
C ALA A 58 15.54 1.41 -26.44
N ILE A 59 16.66 0.99 -27.04
CA ILE A 59 17.94 0.85 -26.35
C ILE A 59 18.32 2.19 -25.75
N GLY A 60 18.59 2.22 -24.43
CA GLY A 60 18.90 3.45 -23.70
C GLY A 60 17.72 4.05 -22.93
N THR A 61 16.51 3.50 -23.05
CA THR A 61 15.38 3.85 -22.17
C THR A 61 15.81 3.70 -20.71
N ARG A 62 15.65 4.77 -19.93
CA ARG A 62 15.91 4.75 -18.49
C ARG A 62 14.75 4.06 -17.80
N VAL A 63 15.03 3.18 -16.85
CA VAL A 63 14.01 2.51 -16.05
C VAL A 63 14.11 3.03 -14.63
N VAL A 64 13.00 3.53 -14.10
CA VAL A 64 12.86 4.00 -12.72
C VAL A 64 11.82 3.14 -12.05
N LEU A 65 12.18 2.50 -10.94
CA LEU A 65 11.22 1.81 -10.08
C LEU A 65 10.72 2.77 -9.02
N THR A 66 9.40 2.79 -8.82
CA THR A 66 8.78 3.47 -7.68
C THR A 66 9.15 2.76 -6.38
N HIS A 67 9.23 1.44 -6.39
CA HIS A 67 9.74 0.59 -5.30
C HIS A 67 9.98 -0.85 -5.78
N ALA A 68 10.54 -1.71 -4.93
CA ALA A 68 10.99 -3.06 -5.31
C ALA A 68 9.92 -4.17 -5.26
N HIS A 69 8.64 -3.89 -5.01
CA HIS A 69 7.62 -4.95 -4.99
C HIS A 69 7.42 -5.58 -6.37
N GLY A 70 7.06 -6.87 -6.37
CA GLY A 70 6.92 -7.66 -7.60
C GLY A 70 5.87 -7.13 -8.57
N GLY A 71 4.84 -6.43 -8.07
CA GLY A 71 3.86 -5.72 -8.90
C GLY A 71 4.48 -4.66 -9.82
N HIS A 72 5.66 -4.15 -9.47
CA HIS A 72 6.35 -3.04 -10.14
C HIS A 72 7.66 -3.49 -10.79
N ALA A 73 8.37 -4.44 -10.20
CA ALA A 73 9.72 -4.83 -10.61
C ALA A 73 9.81 -6.14 -11.43
N ASN A 74 8.78 -7.00 -11.43
CA ASN A 74 8.91 -8.32 -12.07
C ASN A 74 9.01 -8.25 -13.60
N GLY A 75 8.46 -7.21 -14.23
CA GLY A 75 8.58 -7.00 -15.68
C GLY A 75 9.99 -6.66 -16.16
N LEU A 76 10.93 -6.37 -15.25
CA LEU A 76 12.34 -6.19 -15.60
C LEU A 76 12.91 -7.41 -16.35
N ALA A 77 12.38 -8.61 -16.07
CA ALA A 77 12.76 -9.84 -16.77
C ALA A 77 12.46 -9.82 -18.28
N HIS A 78 11.55 -8.95 -18.73
CA HIS A 78 11.21 -8.80 -20.15
C HIS A 78 12.05 -7.75 -20.87
N LEU A 79 12.78 -6.90 -20.16
CA LEU A 79 13.55 -5.82 -20.76
C LEU A 79 14.79 -6.32 -21.50
N GLN A 80 15.19 -5.57 -22.54
CA GLN A 80 16.45 -5.82 -23.23
C GLN A 80 17.65 -5.55 -22.32
N ARG A 81 18.77 -6.22 -22.57
CA ARG A 81 20.03 -5.94 -21.86
C ARG A 81 20.49 -4.51 -22.13
N GLY A 82 21.17 -3.90 -21.15
CA GLY A 82 21.76 -2.56 -21.29
C GLY A 82 20.85 -1.39 -20.90
N VAL A 83 19.62 -1.66 -20.44
CA VAL A 83 18.79 -0.64 -19.78
C VAL A 83 19.42 -0.21 -18.46
N LYS A 84 19.34 1.09 -18.15
CA LYS A 84 19.79 1.62 -16.85
C LYS A 84 18.61 1.63 -15.89
N ILE A 85 18.69 0.82 -14.85
CA ILE A 85 17.65 0.71 -13.82
C ILE A 85 18.08 1.55 -12.62
N ALA A 86 17.16 2.38 -12.13
CA ALA A 86 17.33 3.16 -10.92
C ALA A 86 16.15 2.94 -9.96
N LYS A 87 16.45 2.90 -8.66
CA LYS A 87 15.46 2.87 -7.58
C LYS A 87 15.94 3.68 -6.39
N PHE A 88 15.08 3.97 -5.43
CA PHE A 88 15.55 4.53 -4.16
C PHE A 88 16.24 3.45 -3.32
N LYS A 89 17.21 3.86 -2.52
CA LYS A 89 17.97 2.92 -1.68
C LYS A 89 17.15 2.50 -0.46
N SER A 90 17.07 1.20 -0.19
CA SER A 90 16.54 0.62 1.06
C SER A 90 17.61 -0.16 1.83
N GLN A 91 17.33 -0.47 3.09
CA GLN A 91 18.18 -1.33 3.89
C GLN A 91 18.28 -2.73 3.27
N GLY A 92 19.52 -3.24 3.17
CA GLY A 92 19.79 -4.54 2.56
C GLY A 92 20.10 -4.49 1.06
N ASP A 93 19.95 -3.35 0.40
CA ASP A 93 20.44 -3.17 -0.97
C ASP A 93 21.97 -3.32 -1.01
N ALA A 94 22.45 -4.24 -1.85
CA ALA A 94 23.86 -4.52 -2.10
C ALA A 94 24.16 -4.51 -3.61
N GLY A 95 25.40 -4.21 -3.98
CA GLY A 95 25.88 -4.21 -5.37
C GLY A 95 25.83 -2.86 -6.09
N GLU A 96 26.19 -2.88 -7.37
CA GLU A 96 26.26 -1.69 -8.25
C GLU A 96 24.91 -1.38 -8.90
N MET A 97 23.94 -0.91 -8.12
CA MET A 97 22.70 -0.31 -8.66
C MET A 97 22.80 1.22 -8.69
N SER A 98 22.09 1.85 -9.64
CA SER A 98 21.93 3.31 -9.64
C SER A 98 20.87 3.70 -8.63
N PHE A 99 21.21 4.55 -7.66
CA PHE A 99 20.29 5.00 -6.62
C PHE A 99 19.80 6.41 -6.89
N LEU A 100 18.48 6.57 -6.84
CA LEU A 100 17.80 7.86 -6.91
C LEU A 100 18.01 8.67 -5.62
N ARG A 101 17.89 9.99 -5.72
CA ARG A 101 17.90 10.90 -4.56
C ARG A 101 16.61 11.69 -4.46
N HIS A 102 16.19 12.00 -3.23
CA HIS A 102 15.07 12.92 -3.01
C HIS A 102 15.40 14.28 -3.63
N ASN A 103 14.43 14.89 -4.33
CA ASN A 103 14.57 16.08 -5.15
C ASN A 103 15.53 15.96 -6.35
N GLU A 104 15.99 14.75 -6.71
CA GLU A 104 16.70 14.55 -7.97
C GLU A 104 15.80 14.94 -9.15
N LYS A 105 16.36 15.72 -10.09
CA LYS A 105 15.67 16.14 -11.30
C LYS A 105 16.20 15.36 -12.49
N ILE A 106 15.41 14.43 -13.00
CA ILE A 106 15.67 13.68 -14.23
C ILE A 106 15.18 14.51 -15.40
N VAL A 107 16.08 14.92 -16.29
CA VAL A 107 15.75 15.71 -17.48
C VAL A 107 15.69 14.80 -18.70
N LEU A 108 14.54 14.75 -19.37
CA LEU A 108 14.36 14.09 -20.65
C LEU A 108 14.48 15.13 -21.76
N ARG A 109 15.13 14.75 -22.86
CA ARG A 109 15.34 15.64 -24.02
C ARG A 109 14.66 15.06 -25.24
N ASP A 110 14.21 15.93 -26.11
CA ASP A 110 13.74 15.53 -27.44
C ASP A 110 14.95 15.36 -28.36
N ASP A 111 15.14 14.18 -28.91
CA ASP A 111 16.30 13.88 -29.76
C ASP A 111 16.27 14.65 -31.09
N ALA A 112 15.08 14.99 -31.61
CA ALA A 112 14.96 15.72 -32.87
C ALA A 112 15.41 17.18 -32.74
N THR A 113 15.21 17.78 -31.57
CA THR A 113 15.47 19.21 -31.32
C THR A 113 16.63 19.45 -30.35
N SER A 114 17.10 18.41 -29.65
CA SER A 114 18.03 18.47 -28.51
C SER A 114 17.55 19.35 -27.33
N GLN A 115 16.31 19.84 -27.37
CA GLN A 115 15.70 20.65 -26.33
C GLN A 115 15.20 19.78 -25.17
N VAL A 116 15.01 20.38 -24.00
CA VAL A 116 14.38 19.70 -22.86
C VAL A 116 12.92 19.40 -23.22
N ASP A 117 12.54 18.14 -23.18
CA ASP A 117 11.15 17.72 -23.42
C ASP A 117 10.30 17.90 -22.15
N CYS A 118 10.77 17.30 -21.06
CA CYS A 118 10.20 17.45 -19.74
C CYS A 118 11.24 17.16 -18.66
N SER A 119 10.87 17.49 -17.42
CA SER A 119 11.65 17.11 -16.25
C SER A 119 10.79 16.36 -15.24
N VAL A 120 11.41 15.39 -14.58
CA VAL A 120 10.78 14.56 -13.57
C VAL A 120 11.53 14.71 -12.27
N LYS A 121 10.85 15.19 -11.24
CA LYS A 121 11.41 15.35 -9.90
C LYS A 121 11.09 14.11 -9.06
N VAL A 122 12.11 13.48 -8.49
CA VAL A 122 11.96 12.32 -7.60
C VAL A 122 11.59 12.80 -6.20
N ILE A 123 10.50 12.27 -5.65
CA ILE A 123 10.03 12.54 -4.30
C ILE A 123 10.06 11.23 -3.51
N HIS A 124 11.04 11.09 -2.60
CA HIS A 124 11.02 10.00 -1.62
C HIS A 124 9.75 10.07 -0.77
N CYS A 125 8.98 8.98 -0.77
CA CYS A 125 7.69 8.85 -0.09
C CYS A 125 7.61 7.54 0.72
N PRO A 126 8.50 7.35 1.72
CA PRO A 126 8.52 6.13 2.50
C PRO A 126 7.20 5.93 3.26
N GLY A 127 6.86 4.68 3.52
CA GLY A 127 5.68 4.33 4.31
C GLY A 127 4.99 3.09 3.78
N HIS A 128 4.68 3.08 2.48
CA HIS A 128 4.28 1.83 1.80
C HIS A 128 5.43 0.83 1.84
N SER A 129 6.60 1.25 1.34
CA SER A 129 7.90 0.61 1.56
C SER A 129 8.96 1.67 1.91
N GLU A 130 10.13 1.25 2.40
CA GLU A 130 11.25 2.16 2.68
C GLU A 130 11.79 2.85 1.41
N ASP A 131 11.82 2.14 0.28
CA ASP A 131 12.32 2.64 -1.01
C ASP A 131 11.26 3.30 -1.91
N SER A 132 10.05 3.51 -1.40
CA SER A 132 8.97 4.14 -2.16
C SER A 132 9.33 5.56 -2.61
N VAL A 133 9.16 5.82 -3.92
CA VAL A 133 9.23 7.16 -4.52
C VAL A 133 8.00 7.46 -5.37
N ALA A 134 7.61 8.73 -5.38
CA ALA A 134 6.71 9.30 -6.35
C ALA A 134 7.50 10.20 -7.31
N LEU A 135 6.94 10.43 -8.50
CA LEU A 135 7.57 11.21 -9.55
C LEU A 135 6.68 12.39 -9.93
N TRP A 136 7.21 13.60 -9.77
CA TRP A 136 6.48 14.84 -10.00
C TRP A 136 6.89 15.47 -11.34
N LEU A 137 5.91 15.68 -12.21
CA LEU A 137 6.04 16.41 -13.47
C LEU A 137 5.34 17.75 -13.32
N GLU A 138 6.12 18.76 -12.94
CA GLU A 138 5.65 20.10 -12.61
C GLU A 138 4.94 20.76 -13.80
N GLU A 139 5.47 20.59 -15.01
CA GLU A 139 4.98 21.21 -16.23
C GLU A 139 3.58 20.74 -16.64
N GLU A 140 3.17 19.54 -16.22
CA GLU A 140 1.83 18.97 -16.49
C GLU A 140 0.94 18.93 -15.22
N SER A 141 1.50 19.33 -14.07
CA SER A 141 0.93 19.15 -12.73
C SER A 141 0.46 17.71 -12.48
N VAL A 142 1.30 16.74 -12.89
CA VAL A 142 1.03 15.31 -12.82
C VAL A 142 1.94 14.66 -11.79
N LEU A 143 1.36 13.84 -10.93
CA LEU A 143 2.08 12.98 -9.99
C LEU A 143 1.94 11.52 -10.41
N ILE A 144 3.05 10.82 -10.63
CA ILE A 144 3.05 9.35 -10.69
C ILE A 144 3.37 8.86 -9.29
N SER A 145 2.39 8.28 -8.59
CA SER A 145 2.48 8.04 -7.14
C SER A 145 3.05 6.68 -6.75
N GLY A 146 3.19 5.74 -7.70
CA GLY A 146 3.40 4.33 -7.36
C GLY A 146 2.31 3.87 -6.38
N ASP A 147 2.72 3.26 -5.29
CA ASP A 147 1.80 2.76 -4.24
C ASP A 147 1.69 3.69 -3.03
N ALA A 148 2.28 4.90 -3.09
CA ALA A 148 2.02 5.91 -2.07
C ALA A 148 0.54 6.37 -2.11
N ILE A 149 -0.05 6.38 -3.29
CA ILE A 149 -1.48 6.67 -3.52
C ILE A 149 -1.94 5.76 -4.65
N SER A 150 -2.99 5.00 -4.42
CA SER A 150 -3.69 4.23 -5.46
C SER A 150 -5.17 4.57 -5.53
N SER A 151 -5.88 3.97 -6.48
CA SER A 151 -7.31 4.15 -6.75
C SER A 151 -8.02 2.81 -7.03
N THR A 152 -7.49 1.72 -6.46
CA THR A 152 -8.10 0.40 -6.45
C THR A 152 -9.45 0.47 -5.73
N PRO A 153 -10.57 0.26 -6.45
CA PRO A 153 -11.89 0.44 -5.89
C PRO A 153 -12.11 -0.44 -4.66
N SER A 154 -12.91 0.08 -3.73
CA SER A 154 -13.34 -0.73 -2.59
C SER A 154 -14.07 -1.98 -3.09
N PRO A 155 -13.79 -3.15 -2.49
CA PRO A 155 -14.48 -4.40 -2.82
C PRO A 155 -15.98 -4.37 -2.51
N ALA A 156 -16.46 -3.41 -1.72
CA ALA A 156 -17.87 -3.25 -1.41
C ALA A 156 -18.35 -1.78 -1.55
N LYS A 157 -19.50 -1.60 -2.19
CA LYS A 157 -20.18 -0.30 -2.30
C LYS A 157 -20.56 0.19 -0.90
N GLY A 158 -20.08 1.37 -0.51
CA GLY A 158 -20.36 1.98 0.80
C GLY A 158 -19.39 1.58 1.92
N ALA A 159 -18.28 0.87 1.64
CA ALA A 159 -17.24 0.68 2.64
C ALA A 159 -16.57 2.01 3.00
N SER A 160 -16.31 2.22 4.29
CA SER A 160 -15.63 3.43 4.77
C SER A 160 -14.14 3.47 4.41
N LEU A 161 -13.57 2.33 4.00
CA LEU A 161 -12.16 2.12 3.64
C LEU A 161 -12.02 1.50 2.25
N SER A 162 -10.97 1.88 1.52
CA SER A 162 -10.49 1.22 0.29
C SER A 162 -9.14 0.54 0.56
N HIS A 163 -8.69 -0.33 -0.36
CA HIS A 163 -7.34 -0.93 -0.28
C HIS A 163 -6.23 0.13 -0.39
N ASP A 164 -6.54 1.28 -0.99
CA ASP A 164 -5.56 2.26 -1.45
C ASP A 164 -4.79 3.01 -0.37
N HIS A 165 -5.20 2.84 0.88
CA HIS A 165 -4.71 3.67 1.98
C HIS A 165 -4.30 2.86 3.22
N ILE A 166 -4.35 1.54 3.19
CA ILE A 166 -4.29 0.73 4.42
C ILE A 166 -3.19 -0.35 4.44
N THR A 167 -2.43 -0.49 3.34
CA THR A 167 -1.28 -1.40 3.26
C THR A 167 0.04 -0.64 3.33
N VAL A 168 0.53 -0.39 4.54
CA VAL A 168 1.77 0.35 4.79
C VAL A 168 2.67 -0.39 5.80
N GLU A 169 3.99 -0.32 5.58
CA GLU A 169 5.01 -0.84 6.49
C GLU A 169 5.30 0.12 7.66
N ASN A 170 5.14 1.42 7.44
CA ASN A 170 5.35 2.46 8.45
C ASN A 170 4.35 3.61 8.26
N LEU A 171 3.36 3.70 9.16
CA LEU A 171 2.32 4.73 9.08
C LEU A 171 2.81 6.15 9.39
N ASP A 172 3.79 6.33 10.27
CA ASP A 172 4.36 7.67 10.52
C ASP A 172 5.04 8.23 9.29
N ALA A 173 5.88 7.42 8.65
CA ALA A 173 6.52 7.76 7.39
C ALA A 173 5.47 8.00 6.29
N TYR A 174 4.46 7.13 6.18
CA TYR A 174 3.38 7.27 5.20
C TYR A 174 2.63 8.59 5.34
N MET A 175 2.25 8.97 6.56
CA MET A 175 1.55 10.24 6.83
C MET A 175 2.41 11.46 6.49
N ALA A 176 3.72 11.41 6.75
CA ALA A 176 4.65 12.46 6.36
C ALA A 176 4.79 12.55 4.83
N SER A 177 4.82 11.40 4.15
CA SER A 177 4.84 11.29 2.69
C SER A 177 3.58 11.88 2.06
N LEU A 178 2.39 11.52 2.55
CA LEU A 178 1.13 12.09 2.07
C LEU A 178 1.10 13.61 2.20
N LYS A 179 1.53 14.18 3.33
CA LYS A 179 1.65 15.65 3.49
C LYS A 179 2.64 16.27 2.51
N THR A 180 3.74 15.59 2.22
CA THR A 180 4.72 16.06 1.24
C THR A 180 4.12 16.09 -0.17
N LEU A 181 3.34 15.07 -0.53
CA LEU A 181 2.64 14.99 -1.82
C LEU A 181 1.50 16.00 -1.92
N ASP A 182 0.77 16.24 -0.82
CA ASP A 182 -0.30 17.23 -0.73
C ASP A 182 0.20 18.64 -1.05
N ASN A 183 1.38 18.99 -0.52
CA ASN A 183 2.03 20.28 -0.79
C ASN A 183 2.41 20.51 -2.27
N LEU A 184 2.44 19.45 -3.10
CA LEU A 184 2.67 19.59 -4.54
C LEU A 184 1.40 20.05 -5.27
N ASN A 185 0.23 19.92 -4.64
CA ASN A 185 -1.08 20.24 -5.19
C ASN A 185 -1.30 19.63 -6.60
N PRO A 186 -1.15 18.29 -6.75
CA PRO A 186 -1.22 17.65 -8.06
C PRO A 186 -2.62 17.79 -8.65
N ARG A 187 -2.70 18.17 -9.93
CA ARG A 187 -3.97 18.19 -10.65
C ARG A 187 -4.45 16.76 -10.90
N ILE A 188 -3.55 15.90 -11.40
CA ILE A 188 -3.86 14.52 -11.78
C ILE A 188 -2.84 13.58 -11.12
N ILE A 189 -3.30 12.42 -10.65
CA ILE A 189 -2.44 11.35 -10.16
C ILE A 189 -2.56 10.13 -11.07
N PHE A 190 -1.40 9.59 -11.42
CA PHE A 190 -1.19 8.36 -12.18
C PHE A 190 -0.66 7.28 -11.21
N PRO A 191 -1.55 6.46 -10.64
CA PRO A 191 -1.18 5.53 -9.57
C PRO A 191 -0.57 4.24 -10.08
N GLY A 192 0.21 3.56 -9.23
CA GLY A 192 0.73 2.22 -9.51
C GLY A 192 -0.35 1.16 -9.72
N HIS A 193 -1.52 1.36 -9.10
CA HIS A 193 -2.69 0.49 -9.23
C HIS A 193 -3.99 1.30 -9.32
N GLY A 194 -4.95 0.79 -10.09
CA GLY A 194 -6.27 1.38 -10.26
C GLY A 194 -6.37 2.38 -11.42
N GLU A 195 -7.44 3.18 -11.38
CA GLU A 195 -7.78 4.19 -12.39
C GLU A 195 -7.01 5.50 -12.22
N ILE A 196 -7.02 6.33 -13.26
CA ILE A 196 -6.44 7.69 -13.18
C ILE A 196 -7.29 8.54 -12.23
N ILE A 197 -6.63 9.29 -11.35
CA ILE A 197 -7.28 10.20 -10.41
C ILE A 197 -7.23 11.61 -11.00
N LEU A 198 -8.39 12.16 -11.37
CA LEU A 198 -8.50 13.46 -12.04
C LEU A 198 -8.52 14.66 -11.10
N ASP A 199 -8.76 14.44 -9.80
CA ASP A 199 -8.66 15.45 -8.74
C ASP A 199 -7.64 14.98 -7.70
N GLY A 200 -6.36 15.17 -8.04
CA GLY A 200 -5.24 14.64 -7.28
C GLY A 200 -5.16 15.19 -5.86
N ALA A 201 -5.28 16.51 -5.71
CA ALA A 201 -5.24 17.18 -4.42
C ALA A 201 -6.35 16.69 -3.47
N SER A 202 -7.60 16.62 -3.94
CA SER A 202 -8.71 16.13 -3.12
C SER A 202 -8.52 14.66 -2.73
N HIS A 203 -7.95 13.83 -3.62
CA HIS A 203 -7.71 12.41 -3.31
C HIS A 203 -6.62 12.22 -2.24
N ILE A 204 -5.58 13.06 -2.23
CA ILE A 204 -4.56 13.04 -1.18
C ILE A 204 -5.15 13.48 0.17
N ALA A 205 -5.95 14.54 0.15
CA ALA A 205 -6.65 15.01 1.34
C ALA A 205 -7.58 13.92 1.91
N GLU A 206 -8.29 13.18 1.05
CA GLU A 206 -9.10 12.04 1.49
C GLU A 206 -8.25 10.90 2.05
N ALA A 207 -7.11 10.57 1.43
CA ALA A 207 -6.19 9.55 1.97
C ALA A 207 -5.72 9.90 3.41
N LEU A 208 -5.38 11.17 3.65
CA LEU A 208 -5.06 11.69 5.00
C LEU A 208 -6.26 11.61 5.95
N SER A 209 -7.44 12.01 5.48
CA SER A 209 -8.71 11.95 6.23
C SER A 209 -9.03 10.51 6.67
N VAL A 210 -8.87 9.53 5.77
CA VAL A 210 -9.07 8.11 6.05
C VAL A 210 -8.19 7.65 7.22
N GLN A 211 -6.88 7.96 7.20
CA GLN A 211 -5.98 7.57 8.29
C GLN A 211 -6.40 8.19 9.63
N ASN A 212 -6.79 9.47 9.61
CA ASN A 212 -7.27 10.15 10.81
C ASN A 212 -8.59 9.53 11.32
N ARG A 213 -9.51 9.15 10.44
CA ARG A 213 -10.76 8.46 10.82
C ARG A 213 -10.49 7.10 11.47
N ILE A 214 -9.55 6.31 10.94
CA ILE A 214 -9.15 5.04 11.54
C ILE A 214 -8.53 5.28 12.92
N GLU A 215 -7.57 6.19 13.03
CA GLU A 215 -6.90 6.50 14.31
C GLU A 215 -7.90 6.95 15.38
N ASN A 216 -8.84 7.84 15.02
CA ASN A 216 -9.90 8.30 15.91
C ASN A 216 -10.86 7.18 16.34
N SER A 217 -11.24 6.29 15.41
CA SER A 217 -12.08 5.12 15.74
C SER A 217 -11.39 4.20 16.75
N ILE A 218 -10.09 3.96 16.58
CA ILE A 218 -9.29 3.18 17.52
C ILE A 218 -9.22 3.86 18.89
N LEU A 219 -8.92 5.16 18.93
CA LEU A 219 -8.85 5.92 20.18
C LEU A 219 -10.19 5.93 20.94
N GLN A 220 -11.31 6.14 20.25
CA GLN A 220 -12.64 6.10 20.87
C GLN A 220 -12.93 4.73 21.48
N LEU A 221 -12.58 3.65 20.77
CA LEU A 221 -12.75 2.30 21.29
C LEU A 221 -11.90 2.06 22.54
N LEU A 222 -10.64 2.50 22.54
CA LEU A 222 -9.73 2.43 23.69
C LEU A 222 -10.19 3.28 24.89
N GLN A 223 -10.83 4.43 24.66
CA GLN A 223 -11.34 5.31 25.72
C GLN A 223 -12.65 4.80 26.33
N SER A 224 -13.48 4.14 25.52
CA SER A 224 -14.78 3.60 25.95
C SER A 224 -14.67 2.27 26.71
N SER A 225 -13.48 1.68 26.77
CA SER A 225 -13.23 0.35 27.36
C SER A 225 -12.04 0.42 28.33
N HIS A 226 -12.00 -0.45 29.34
CA HIS A 226 -10.85 -0.50 30.24
C HIS A 226 -9.59 -1.04 29.55
N VAL A 227 -9.78 -2.10 28.74
CA VAL A 227 -8.77 -2.76 27.92
C VAL A 227 -9.44 -3.33 26.66
N VAL A 228 -8.73 -3.35 25.53
CA VAL A 228 -9.21 -3.87 24.24
C VAL A 228 -8.11 -4.67 23.55
N THR A 229 -8.43 -5.84 22.99
CA THR A 229 -7.47 -6.62 22.19
C THR A 229 -7.37 -6.06 20.76
N ALA A 230 -6.21 -6.21 20.13
CA ALA A 230 -6.04 -5.81 18.73
C ALA A 230 -7.04 -6.51 17.78
N ASN A 231 -7.42 -7.76 18.08
CA ASN A 231 -8.44 -8.48 17.32
C ASN A 231 -9.84 -7.87 17.45
N ALA A 232 -10.21 -7.36 18.63
CA ALA A 232 -11.48 -6.65 18.80
C ALA A 232 -11.51 -5.33 18.03
N ILE A 233 -10.38 -4.62 17.97
CA ILE A 233 -10.23 -3.41 17.16
C ILE A 233 -10.37 -3.74 15.67
N THR A 234 -9.67 -4.76 15.18
CA THR A 234 -9.80 -5.25 13.79
C THR A 234 -11.25 -5.60 13.46
N ALA A 235 -11.93 -6.31 14.35
CA ALA A 235 -13.33 -6.70 14.18
C ALA A 235 -14.26 -5.47 14.06
N HIS A 236 -14.02 -4.46 14.89
CA HIS A 236 -14.75 -3.20 14.84
C HIS A 236 -14.56 -2.49 13.49
N LEU A 237 -13.32 -2.40 12.99
CA LEU A 237 -13.06 -1.79 11.68
C LEU A 237 -13.67 -2.60 10.53
N ALA A 238 -13.61 -3.93 10.60
CA ALA A 238 -14.18 -4.83 9.60
C ALA A 238 -15.71 -4.68 9.49
N ALA A 239 -16.40 -4.57 10.63
CA ALA A 239 -17.85 -4.36 10.67
C ALA A 239 -18.27 -3.05 9.97
N ASN A 240 -17.43 -2.02 10.00
CA ASN A 240 -17.68 -0.73 9.36
C ASN A 240 -17.07 -0.60 7.95
N SER A 241 -16.35 -1.62 7.49
CA SER A 241 -15.62 -1.65 6.22
C SER A 241 -15.75 -3.02 5.55
N PRO A 242 -16.97 -3.45 5.20
CA PRO A 242 -17.20 -4.77 4.63
C PRO A 242 -16.39 -4.95 3.34
N GLY A 243 -15.85 -6.15 3.14
CA GLY A 243 -15.12 -6.53 1.93
C GLY A 243 -13.61 -6.31 1.98
N ILE A 244 -13.08 -5.53 2.93
CA ILE A 244 -11.64 -5.46 3.15
C ILE A 244 -11.17 -6.73 3.87
N SER A 245 -10.08 -7.34 3.38
CA SER A 245 -9.50 -8.54 4.00
C SER A 245 -9.09 -8.26 5.44
N LEU A 246 -9.45 -9.17 6.35
CA LEU A 246 -9.06 -9.09 7.76
C LEU A 246 -7.54 -8.99 7.93
N LEU A 247 -6.76 -9.66 7.06
CA LEU A 247 -5.30 -9.59 7.10
C LEU A 247 -4.79 -8.15 6.85
N VAL A 248 -5.45 -7.41 5.97
CA VAL A 248 -5.11 -6.01 5.69
C VAL A 248 -5.51 -5.13 6.86
N LEU A 249 -6.70 -5.34 7.43
CA LEU A 249 -7.16 -4.60 8.61
C LEU A 249 -6.30 -4.87 9.84
N GLU A 250 -5.85 -6.10 10.06
CA GLU A 250 -4.89 -6.43 11.12
C GLU A 250 -3.60 -5.64 10.93
N GLY A 251 -3.01 -5.67 9.73
CA GLY A 251 -1.83 -4.83 9.42
C GLY A 251 -2.05 -3.34 9.71
N THR A 252 -3.23 -2.83 9.35
CA THR A 252 -3.64 -1.43 9.57
C THR A 252 -3.70 -1.12 11.07
N VAL A 253 -4.42 -1.92 11.84
CA VAL A 253 -4.54 -1.78 13.30
C VAL A 253 -3.17 -1.82 13.96
N LYS A 254 -2.25 -2.69 13.49
CA LYS A 254 -0.88 -2.74 14.01
C LYS A 254 -0.21 -1.39 13.95
N GLN A 255 -0.22 -0.79 12.76
CA GLN A 255 0.50 0.44 12.49
C GLN A 255 -0.08 1.62 13.27
N HIS A 256 -1.41 1.69 13.37
CA HIS A 256 -2.05 2.69 14.22
C HIS A 256 -1.73 2.52 15.71
N LEU A 257 -1.73 1.28 16.23
CA LEU A 257 -1.37 1.03 17.63
C LEU A 257 0.10 1.36 17.92
N ILE A 258 1.03 1.02 17.03
CA ILE A 258 2.45 1.43 17.13
C ILE A 258 2.55 2.95 17.20
N ARG A 259 1.88 3.65 16.29
CA ARG A 259 1.89 5.11 16.20
C ARG A 259 1.29 5.77 17.45
N LEU A 260 0.16 5.25 17.94
CA LEU A 260 -0.48 5.76 19.16
C LEU A 260 0.39 5.54 20.40
N GLU A 261 1.05 4.37 20.50
CA GLU A 261 1.99 4.04 21.57
C GLU A 261 3.21 4.97 21.56
N ALA A 262 3.82 5.17 20.39
CA ALA A 262 4.96 6.07 20.22
C ALA A 262 4.64 7.52 20.61
N ARG A 263 3.36 7.94 20.50
CA ARG A 263 2.87 9.26 20.93
C ARG A 263 2.34 9.29 22.36
N GLY A 264 2.39 8.18 23.10
CA GLY A 264 1.90 8.10 24.48
C GLY A 264 0.39 8.24 24.62
N LEU A 265 -0.39 7.86 23.59
CA LEU A 265 -1.86 7.90 23.62
C LEU A 265 -2.50 6.53 23.82
N ALA A 266 -1.72 5.47 23.65
CA ALA A 266 -2.12 4.10 23.95
C ALA A 266 -0.96 3.37 24.63
N ALA A 267 -1.27 2.39 25.47
CA ALA A 267 -0.28 1.54 26.12
C ALA A 267 -0.71 0.09 26.07
N ARG A 268 0.28 -0.80 25.95
CA ARG A 268 0.09 -2.24 26.10
C ARG A 268 -0.14 -2.60 27.55
N VAL A 269 -1.08 -3.51 27.75
CA VAL A 269 -1.34 -4.20 29.01
C VAL A 269 -1.13 -5.68 28.73
N HIS A 270 -0.18 -6.31 29.41
CA HIS A 270 -0.05 -7.76 29.35
C HIS A 270 -1.26 -8.36 30.05
N ALA A 271 -2.01 -9.22 29.35
CA ALA A 271 -3.06 -9.99 30.00
C ALA A 271 -2.39 -10.84 31.10
N THR A 272 -2.67 -10.55 32.37
CA THR A 272 -2.28 -11.43 33.46
C THR A 272 -3.01 -12.74 33.26
N ARG A 273 -2.32 -13.78 32.76
CA ARG A 273 -2.83 -15.14 32.87
C ARG A 273 -2.91 -15.47 34.35
N GLY A 274 -4.10 -15.35 34.94
CA GLY A 274 -4.46 -16.23 36.04
C GLY A 274 -4.56 -17.64 35.46
N ASP A 275 -3.98 -18.63 36.13
CA ASP A 275 -3.99 -20.04 35.73
C ASP A 275 -5.38 -20.70 35.83
N GLY A 276 -6.45 -19.92 35.63
CA GLY A 276 -7.84 -20.37 35.58
C GLY A 276 -8.31 -20.39 34.14
N LYS A 277 -8.98 -21.47 33.75
CA LYS A 277 -9.91 -21.46 32.60
C LYS A 277 -11.03 -20.45 32.90
N GLU A 278 -10.79 -19.16 32.66
CA GLU A 278 -11.84 -18.15 32.79
C GLU A 278 -12.66 -18.13 31.51
N ASN A 279 -13.84 -18.74 31.61
CA ASN A 279 -14.95 -18.47 30.71
C ASN A 279 -15.27 -16.97 30.82
N VAL A 280 -15.00 -16.20 29.77
CA VAL A 280 -15.55 -14.85 29.60
C VAL A 280 -17.04 -14.92 29.95
N SER A 281 -17.44 -14.23 31.03
CA SER A 281 -18.77 -14.39 31.59
C SER A 281 -19.83 -13.97 30.56
N GLN A 282 -20.98 -14.65 30.59
CA GLN A 282 -22.12 -14.36 29.72
C GLN A 282 -22.62 -12.89 29.86
N ALA A 283 -22.22 -12.20 30.92
CA ALA A 283 -22.54 -10.81 31.21
C ALA A 283 -21.63 -9.78 30.49
N GLU A 284 -20.41 -10.15 30.09
CA GLU A 284 -19.52 -9.25 29.31
C GLU A 284 -19.81 -9.33 27.81
N ARG A 285 -20.21 -10.52 27.36
CA ARG A 285 -20.62 -10.82 25.98
C ARG A 285 -21.91 -10.12 25.54
N SER A 286 -22.79 -9.81 26.51
CA SER A 286 -24.08 -9.13 26.31
C SER A 286 -23.98 -7.60 26.35
N LYS A 287 -22.80 -7.02 26.63
CA LYS A 287 -22.60 -5.57 26.58
C LYS A 287 -22.72 -5.05 25.14
N THR A 288 -23.46 -3.97 24.96
CA THR A 288 -23.64 -3.27 23.69
C THR A 288 -22.54 -2.23 23.51
N GLY A 289 -21.85 -2.26 22.37
CA GLY A 289 -20.94 -1.18 21.97
C GLY A 289 -21.70 0.03 21.39
N PRO A 290 -21.00 1.15 21.10
CA PRO A 290 -21.59 2.27 20.36
C PRO A 290 -22.16 1.76 19.02
N GLY A 291 -23.46 1.94 18.80
CA GLY A 291 -24.19 1.39 17.65
C GLY A 291 -25.11 0.19 17.94
N GLY A 292 -25.19 -0.28 19.19
CA GLY A 292 -26.20 -1.26 19.61
C GLY A 292 -25.92 -2.72 19.21
N ILE A 293 -24.72 -3.01 18.71
CA ILE A 293 -24.27 -4.37 18.36
C ILE A 293 -23.58 -4.99 19.58
N THR A 294 -23.96 -6.22 19.93
CA THR A 294 -23.37 -6.96 21.06
C THR A 294 -22.01 -7.55 20.67
N PHE A 295 -21.09 -7.66 21.64
CA PHE A 295 -19.77 -8.28 21.42
C PHE A 295 -19.85 -9.71 20.87
N ASP A 296 -20.90 -10.48 21.22
CA ASP A 296 -21.15 -11.81 20.62
C ASP A 296 -21.35 -11.75 19.09
N LYS A 297 -22.15 -10.78 18.60
CA LYS A 297 -22.37 -10.61 17.15
C LYS A 297 -21.09 -10.22 16.42
N ILE A 298 -20.23 -9.43 17.08
CA ILE A 298 -18.92 -9.04 16.55
C ILE A 298 -18.01 -10.29 16.47
N PHE A 299 -17.95 -11.10 17.53
CA PHE A 299 -17.10 -12.28 17.59
C PHE A 299 -17.53 -13.37 16.58
N ASP A 300 -18.84 -13.60 16.42
CA ASP A 300 -19.37 -14.55 15.45
C ASP A 300 -19.20 -14.08 14.00
N ALA A 301 -19.32 -12.77 13.74
CA ALA A 301 -19.03 -12.19 12.44
C ALA A 301 -17.56 -12.39 12.05
N VAL A 302 -16.62 -12.17 12.99
CA VAL A 302 -15.18 -12.41 12.79
C VAL A 302 -14.88 -13.88 12.52
N LYS A 303 -15.48 -14.79 13.29
CA LYS A 303 -15.25 -16.24 13.12
C LYS A 303 -15.78 -16.75 11.77
N THR A 304 -16.93 -16.23 11.35
CA THR A 304 -17.56 -16.57 10.07
C THR A 304 -16.80 -15.97 8.87
N SER A 305 -16.36 -14.72 8.98
CA SER A 305 -15.50 -14.06 7.97
C SER A 305 -14.13 -14.73 7.86
N ARG A 306 -13.47 -15.03 8.99
CA ARG A 306 -12.19 -15.76 8.97
C ARG A 306 -12.28 -17.09 8.25
N THR A 307 -13.38 -17.82 8.42
CA THR A 307 -13.58 -19.11 7.73
C THR A 307 -13.82 -18.91 6.23
N LYS A 308 -14.55 -17.85 5.84
CA LYS A 308 -14.87 -17.53 4.45
C LYS A 308 -13.66 -16.97 3.68
N ASP A 309 -12.96 -16.00 4.26
CA ASP A 309 -11.75 -15.39 3.68
C ASP A 309 -10.64 -16.44 3.59
N TRP A 310 -10.49 -17.30 4.61
CA TRP A 310 -9.57 -18.44 4.54
C TRP A 310 -9.95 -19.41 3.42
N MET A 311 -11.23 -19.73 3.23
CA MET A 311 -11.69 -20.61 2.14
C MET A 311 -11.56 -19.97 0.74
N GLU A 312 -11.60 -18.65 0.62
CA GLU A 312 -11.42 -17.92 -0.64
C GLU A 312 -9.94 -17.69 -0.97
N GLU A 313 -9.12 -17.27 0.00
CA GLU A 313 -7.68 -17.01 -0.14
C GLU A 313 -6.86 -18.31 -0.28
N SER A 314 -7.34 -19.45 0.25
CA SER A 314 -6.66 -20.75 0.15
C SER A 314 -7.09 -21.62 -1.05
N LYS A 315 -8.03 -21.15 -1.88
CA LYS A 315 -8.42 -21.85 -3.12
C LYS A 315 -7.26 -21.86 -4.11
N GLY A 316 -6.63 -23.03 -4.27
CA GLY A 316 -5.57 -23.25 -5.25
C GLY A 316 -4.14 -22.92 -4.78
N VAL A 317 -3.95 -22.56 -3.51
CA VAL A 317 -2.62 -22.29 -2.93
C VAL A 317 -2.22 -23.45 -2.01
N SER A 318 -1.03 -24.02 -2.21
CA SER A 318 -0.57 -25.13 -1.36
C SER A 318 -0.35 -24.67 0.09
N LYS A 319 -0.59 -25.57 1.05
CA LYS A 319 -0.36 -25.28 2.48
C LYS A 319 1.06 -24.83 2.80
N ASP A 320 2.03 -25.23 1.98
CA ASP A 320 3.44 -24.84 2.16
C ASP A 320 3.74 -23.46 1.57
N ALA A 321 3.16 -23.11 0.41
CA ALA A 321 3.24 -21.76 -0.14
C ALA A 321 2.60 -20.71 0.79
N MET A 322 1.53 -21.06 1.51
CA MET A 322 0.92 -20.19 2.53
C MET A 322 1.82 -19.95 3.75
N LYS A 323 2.58 -20.97 4.18
CA LYS A 323 3.59 -20.81 5.25
C LYS A 323 4.75 -19.92 4.81
N ASP A 324 5.10 -19.98 3.53
CA ASP A 324 6.15 -19.14 2.97
C ASP A 324 5.70 -17.68 2.81
N VAL A 325 4.43 -17.39 2.48
CA VAL A 325 3.88 -16.02 2.47
C VAL A 325 3.92 -15.39 3.88
N PHE A 326 3.57 -16.15 4.92
CA PHE A 326 3.70 -15.70 6.31
C PHE A 326 5.17 -15.53 6.74
N ARG A 327 6.06 -16.46 6.37
CA ARG A 327 7.50 -16.38 6.68
C ARG A 327 8.24 -15.28 5.91
N LEU A 328 7.80 -14.95 4.69
CA LEU A 328 8.36 -13.85 3.89
C LEU A 328 7.94 -12.51 4.48
N ARG A 329 6.67 -12.35 4.90
CA ARG A 329 6.22 -11.12 5.59
C ARG A 329 6.87 -10.87 6.93
N GLU A 330 7.30 -11.90 7.66
CA GLU A 330 8.05 -11.75 8.91
C GLU A 330 9.53 -11.36 8.71
N LYS A 331 10.07 -11.50 7.49
CA LYS A 331 11.50 -11.28 7.20
C LYS A 331 11.85 -9.94 6.57
N VAL A 332 10.86 -9.13 6.19
CA VAL A 332 11.10 -7.81 5.59
C VAL A 332 10.75 -6.74 6.63
N HIS A 333 11.78 -6.00 7.05
CA HIS A 333 11.75 -4.84 7.94
C HIS A 333 11.73 -5.09 9.49
N PRO A 334 12.75 -4.61 10.23
CA PRO A 334 12.81 -4.68 11.71
C PRO A 334 11.60 -4.09 12.45
N ALA A 335 10.85 -3.18 11.82
CA ALA A 335 9.63 -2.61 12.39
C ALA A 335 8.48 -3.63 12.56
N HIS A 336 8.52 -4.76 11.85
CA HIS A 336 7.50 -5.80 11.97
C HIS A 336 7.71 -6.71 13.20
N GLN A 337 8.89 -6.67 13.83
CA GLN A 337 9.31 -7.62 14.86
C GLN A 337 8.71 -7.39 16.27
N TRP A 338 7.94 -6.32 16.50
CA TRP A 338 7.63 -5.90 17.89
C TRP A 338 6.15 -5.89 18.29
N ILE A 339 5.23 -6.38 17.46
CA ILE A 339 3.85 -6.67 17.91
C ILE A 339 3.49 -8.10 17.57
N ARG A 340 3.46 -8.96 18.60
CA ARG A 340 2.71 -10.21 18.52
C ARG A 340 1.23 -9.82 18.42
N PHE A 341 0.61 -10.10 17.28
CA PHE A 341 -0.85 -10.18 17.16
C PHE A 341 -1.35 -11.43 17.90
N SER A 342 -1.14 -11.44 19.21
CA SER A 342 -1.69 -12.44 20.10
C SER A 342 -2.82 -11.78 20.88
N ASN A 343 -3.89 -12.52 21.15
CA ASN A 343 -4.90 -12.13 22.13
C ASN A 343 -4.30 -11.89 23.55
N GLU A 344 -3.02 -12.19 23.74
CA GLU A 344 -2.29 -12.02 25.00
C GLU A 344 -1.85 -10.57 25.28
N VAL A 345 -1.99 -9.66 24.30
CA VAL A 345 -1.68 -8.24 24.45
C VAL A 345 -2.96 -7.43 24.30
N GLU A 346 -3.32 -6.74 25.38
CA GLU A 346 -4.42 -5.79 25.43
C GLU A 346 -3.89 -4.36 25.35
N TRP A 347 -4.78 -3.44 25.04
CA TRP A 347 -4.47 -2.03 24.83
C TRP A 347 -5.45 -1.17 25.61
N ARG A 348 -4.95 -0.07 26.17
CA ARG A 348 -5.77 0.97 26.81
C ARG A 348 -5.34 2.35 26.34
N ALA A 349 -6.24 3.32 26.44
CA ALA A 349 -5.88 4.73 26.33
C ALA A 349 -4.97 5.16 27.49
N VAL A 350 -4.09 6.13 27.26
CA VAL A 350 -3.18 6.71 28.26
C VAL A 350 -3.65 8.10 28.66
#